data_AF-D5RDK4-F1
#
_entry.id   AF-D5RDK4-F1
#
_cell.length_a   1.000
_cell.length_b   1.000
_cell.length_c   1.000
_cell.angle_alpha   90.00
_cell.angle_beta   90.00
_cell.angle_gamma   90.00
#
_symmetry.space_group_name_H-M   'P 1'
#
loop_
_entity.id
_entity.type
_entity.pdbx_description
1 polymer ?
#
loop_
_entity_poly.entity_id
_entity_poly.type
_entity_poly.pdbx_seq_one_letter_code
_entity_poly.pdbx_strand_id
1 'polypeptide(L)'
;TNDAQTEPLLKQIAAHGGYFIEADLPSPTMGYPGALGIEFTDDEKGNWPKILEKVEKAVVDAGGSGRMGTWAFSYNFSGIEGLTDLAIKSIEAGDRDFTLDKVLASLDTATPGSKWNGSLMKNNNGVDIPNSFFVYQDTYVFGKGYMGITSVEVPEKYGKIGN
;
A
#
# COMPACT_ATOMS: atom_id res chain seq x y z
N THR A 1 2.00 16.13 -0.08
CA THR A 1 0.84 16.29 -0.98
C THR A 1 -0.40 16.13 -0.14
N ASN A 2 -1.53 16.72 -0.51
CA ASN A 2 -2.81 16.43 0.15
C ASN A 2 -3.76 15.76 -0.85
N ASP A 3 -4.75 15.03 -0.33
CA ASP A 3 -5.69 14.25 -1.15
C ASP A 3 -6.42 15.09 -2.23
N ALA A 4 -6.63 16.39 -1.96
CA ALA A 4 -7.29 17.30 -2.89
C ALA A 4 -6.51 17.48 -4.21
N GLN A 5 -5.18 17.26 -4.19
CA GLN A 5 -4.33 17.37 -5.37
C GLN A 5 -4.19 16.04 -6.12
N THR A 6 -4.54 14.91 -5.50
CA THR A 6 -4.32 13.58 -6.08
C THR A 6 -5.14 13.38 -7.35
N GLU A 7 -6.43 13.69 -7.32
CA GLU A 7 -7.33 13.52 -8.47
C GLU A 7 -6.89 14.33 -9.72
N PRO A 8 -6.69 15.66 -9.63
CA PRO A 8 -6.22 16.43 -10.78
C PRO A 8 -4.83 15.97 -11.24
N LEU A 9 -3.93 15.57 -10.33
CA LEU A 9 -2.61 15.06 -10.68
C LEU A 9 -2.69 13.77 -11.50
N LEU A 10 -3.45 12.77 -11.03
CA LEU A 10 -3.66 11.49 -11.73
C LEU A 10 -4.20 11.70 -13.14
N LYS A 11 -5.18 12.61 -13.28
CA LYS A 11 -5.78 12.96 -14.58
C LYS A 11 -4.75 13.54 -15.55
N GLN A 12 -3.89 14.45 -15.08
CA GLN A 12 -2.83 15.02 -15.90
C GLN A 12 -1.75 13.98 -16.25
N ILE A 13 -1.40 13.09 -15.33
CA ILE A 13 -0.39 12.05 -15.55
C ILE A 13 -0.84 11.01 -16.59
N ALA A 14 -2.11 10.62 -16.53
CA ALA A 14 -2.71 9.74 -17.53
C ALA A 14 -2.69 10.41 -18.92
N ALA A 15 -3.16 11.65 -19.02
CA ALA A 15 -3.26 12.39 -20.28
C ALA A 15 -1.91 12.77 -20.91
N HIS A 16 -0.89 13.08 -20.10
CA HIS A 16 0.33 13.73 -20.59
C HIS A 16 1.62 12.91 -20.42
N GLY A 17 1.60 11.75 -19.77
CA GLY A 17 2.76 10.85 -19.82
C GLY A 17 3.72 10.85 -18.61
N GLY A 18 3.27 11.15 -17.37
CA GLY A 18 4.12 11.13 -16.16
C GLY A 18 4.22 9.77 -15.44
N TYR A 19 4.94 9.72 -14.31
CA TYR A 19 4.94 8.58 -13.38
C TYR A 19 4.23 8.97 -12.07
N PHE A 20 3.36 8.10 -11.59
CA PHE A 20 2.72 8.18 -10.28
C PHE A 20 2.68 6.79 -9.67
N ILE A 21 3.72 6.40 -8.95
CA ILE A 21 3.84 5.02 -8.48
C ILE A 21 3.03 4.78 -7.20
N GLU A 22 2.90 5.79 -6.34
CA GLU A 22 2.26 5.62 -5.05
C GLU A 22 1.73 6.97 -4.54
N ALA A 23 0.57 6.95 -3.89
CA ALA A 23 0.01 8.10 -3.17
C ALA A 23 0.57 8.18 -1.75
N ASP A 24 0.38 9.31 -1.06
CA ASP A 24 0.71 9.42 0.37
C ASP A 24 -0.13 8.47 1.24
N LEU A 25 -1.39 8.24 0.85
CA LEU A 25 -2.29 7.22 1.39
C LEU A 25 -2.63 6.21 0.29
N PRO A 26 -1.82 5.15 0.09
CA PRO A 26 -1.97 4.22 -1.02
C PRO A 26 -3.28 3.44 -0.98
N SER A 27 -4.03 3.49 -2.06
CA SER A 27 -5.26 2.71 -2.26
C SER A 27 -5.77 2.85 -3.69
N PRO A 28 -6.32 1.78 -4.31
CA PRO A 28 -6.93 1.89 -5.63
C PRO A 28 -8.21 2.75 -5.61
N THR A 29 -8.81 2.99 -4.44
CA THR A 29 -10.00 3.85 -4.30
C THR A 29 -9.64 5.32 -4.06
N MET A 30 -8.36 5.66 -3.86
CA MET A 30 -7.93 7.03 -3.59
C MET A 30 -7.54 7.75 -4.88
N GLY A 31 -8.31 8.79 -5.22
CA GLY A 31 -8.08 9.67 -6.38
C GLY A 31 -8.44 9.04 -7.73
N TYR A 32 -8.10 7.78 -7.99
CA TYR A 32 -8.38 7.10 -9.26
C TYR A 32 -9.86 7.13 -9.67
N PRO A 33 -10.83 6.89 -8.77
CA PRO A 33 -12.24 6.87 -9.19
C PRO A 33 -12.73 8.22 -9.71
N GLY A 34 -12.40 9.31 -9.04
CA GLY A 34 -12.74 10.66 -9.53
C GLY A 34 -11.99 11.01 -10.81
N ALA A 35 -10.68 10.72 -10.84
CA ALA A 35 -9.80 11.13 -11.95
C ALA A 35 -10.21 10.49 -13.28
N LEU A 36 -10.68 9.23 -13.22
CA LEU A 36 -10.97 8.39 -14.38
C LEU A 36 -12.47 8.05 -14.53
N GLY A 37 -13.34 8.62 -13.70
CA GLY A 37 -14.79 8.39 -13.77
C GLY A 37 -15.21 6.96 -13.47
N ILE A 38 -14.56 6.31 -12.51
CA ILE A 38 -14.87 4.94 -12.09
C ILE A 38 -15.97 4.98 -11.04
N GLU A 39 -17.02 4.21 -11.27
CA GLU A 39 -18.08 3.96 -10.29
C GLU A 39 -18.02 2.50 -9.85
N PHE A 40 -18.13 2.26 -8.54
CA PHE A 40 -18.21 0.92 -7.98
C PHE A 40 -19.66 0.55 -7.65
N THR A 41 -20.09 -0.64 -8.08
CA THR A 41 -21.38 -1.21 -7.67
C THR A 41 -21.33 -1.63 -6.21
N ASP A 42 -22.49 -1.88 -5.61
CA ASP A 42 -22.56 -2.30 -4.21
C ASP A 42 -21.87 -3.67 -3.97
N ASP A 43 -21.86 -4.57 -4.95
CA ASP A 43 -21.17 -5.87 -4.85
C ASP A 43 -19.64 -5.79 -5.05
N GLU A 44 -19.14 -4.66 -5.58
CA GLU A 44 -17.70 -4.40 -5.71
C GLU A 44 -17.13 -3.74 -4.44
N LYS A 45 -17.95 -3.06 -3.63
CA LYS A 45 -17.49 -2.38 -2.42
C LYS A 45 -16.90 -3.38 -1.42
N GLY A 46 -15.64 -3.15 -1.04
CA GLY A 46 -14.89 -4.04 -0.15
C GLY A 46 -14.29 -5.27 -0.84
N ASN A 47 -14.61 -5.52 -2.12
CA ASN A 47 -13.98 -6.57 -2.91
C ASN A 47 -12.70 -6.02 -3.57
N TRP A 48 -11.60 -6.01 -2.81
CA TRP A 48 -10.33 -5.45 -3.26
C TRP A 48 -9.80 -6.01 -4.59
N PRO A 49 -9.86 -7.33 -4.88
CA PRO A 49 -9.49 -7.85 -6.19
C PRO A 49 -10.31 -7.24 -7.35
N LYS A 50 -11.64 -7.17 -7.21
CA LYS A 50 -12.50 -6.54 -8.25
C LYS A 50 -12.24 -5.05 -8.38
N ILE A 51 -12.07 -4.35 -7.26
CA ILE A 51 -11.73 -2.92 -7.24
C ILE A 51 -10.42 -2.69 -8.00
N LEU A 52 -9.39 -3.46 -7.70
CA LEU A 52 -8.07 -3.34 -8.32
C LEU A 52 -8.14 -3.60 -9.82
N GLU A 53 -8.81 -4.68 -10.24
CA GLU A 53 -9.02 -5.01 -11.66
C GLU A 53 -9.72 -3.88 -12.43
N LYS A 54 -10.78 -3.32 -11.85
CA LYS A 54 -11.55 -2.23 -12.47
C LYS A 54 -10.74 -0.95 -12.59
N VAL A 55 -9.98 -0.60 -11.55
CA VAL A 55 -9.08 0.56 -11.56
C VAL A 55 -7.95 0.36 -12.55
N GLU A 56 -7.34 -0.82 -12.58
CA GLU A 56 -6.30 -1.17 -13.54
C GLU A 56 -6.78 -1.00 -14.98
N LYS A 57 -7.97 -1.53 -15.29
CA LYS A 57 -8.59 -1.36 -16.60
C LYS A 57 -8.73 0.11 -16.97
N ALA A 58 -9.28 0.94 -16.08
CA ALA A 58 -9.47 2.36 -16.33
C ALA A 58 -8.13 3.10 -16.53
N VAL A 59 -7.12 2.77 -15.73
CA VAL A 59 -5.77 3.34 -15.84
C VAL A 59 -5.12 2.95 -17.17
N VAL A 60 -5.20 1.69 -17.57
CA VAL A 60 -4.67 1.20 -18.84
C VAL A 60 -5.37 1.86 -20.02
N ASP A 61 -6.71 1.94 -20.00
CA ASP A 61 -7.52 2.58 -21.04
C ASP A 61 -7.20 4.09 -21.14
N ALA A 62 -6.84 4.74 -20.03
CA ALA A 62 -6.38 6.13 -20.00
C ALA A 62 -4.89 6.32 -20.33
N GLY A 63 -4.19 5.25 -20.73
CA GLY A 63 -2.78 5.29 -21.17
C GLY A 63 -1.74 5.22 -20.05
N GLY A 64 -2.15 5.01 -18.79
CA GLY A 64 -1.28 4.99 -17.60
C GLY A 64 -0.48 3.70 -17.37
N SER A 65 -0.64 2.69 -18.24
CA SER A 65 0.01 1.38 -18.13
C SER A 65 1.53 1.51 -17.92
N GLY A 66 2.04 0.81 -16.91
CA GLY A 66 3.45 0.73 -16.54
C GLY A 66 4.03 1.97 -15.85
N ARG A 67 3.22 3.04 -15.66
CA ARG A 67 3.64 4.34 -15.10
C ARG A 67 2.86 4.77 -13.86
N MET A 68 1.65 4.24 -13.70
CA MET A 68 0.78 4.53 -12.57
C MET A 68 0.69 3.31 -11.66
N GLY A 69 0.66 3.53 -10.35
CA GLY A 69 0.66 2.46 -9.35
C GLY A 69 -0.10 2.82 -8.08
N THR A 70 -0.15 1.85 -7.18
CA THR A 70 -0.88 1.93 -5.92
C THR A 70 -0.41 0.80 -4.99
N TRP A 71 -1.06 0.66 -3.83
CA TRP A 71 -1.14 -0.61 -3.12
C TRP A 71 -2.41 -1.34 -3.52
N ALA A 72 -2.38 -2.66 -3.65
CA ALA A 72 -3.52 -3.47 -4.06
C ALA A 72 -4.69 -3.39 -3.06
N PHE A 73 -4.36 -3.26 -1.78
CA PHE A 73 -5.31 -3.05 -0.68
C PHE A 73 -5.07 -1.69 -0.05
N SER A 74 -6.15 -0.99 0.36
CA SER A 74 -6.01 0.29 1.06
C SER A 74 -5.17 0.14 2.32
N TYR A 75 -4.30 1.12 2.57
CA TYR A 75 -3.56 1.24 3.83
C TYR A 75 -4.49 1.14 5.07
N ASN A 76 -5.59 1.90 5.08
CA ASN A 76 -6.51 1.94 6.22
C ASN A 76 -7.22 0.60 6.42
N PHE A 77 -7.72 -0.01 5.33
CA PHE A 77 -8.34 -1.33 5.40
C PHE A 77 -7.36 -2.37 5.95
N SER A 78 -6.18 -2.45 5.34
CA SER A 78 -5.15 -3.43 5.71
C SER A 78 -4.73 -3.26 7.16
N GLY A 79 -4.49 -2.02 7.59
CA GLY A 79 -4.11 -1.70 8.96
C GLY A 79 -5.19 -2.05 9.98
N ILE A 80 -6.46 -1.70 9.73
CA ILE A 80 -7.55 -1.99 10.65
C ILE A 80 -7.77 -3.51 10.77
N GLU A 81 -7.91 -4.21 9.64
CA GLU A 81 -8.15 -5.65 9.64
C GLU A 81 -6.97 -6.41 10.24
N GLY A 82 -5.74 -6.11 9.80
CA GLY A 82 -4.54 -6.80 10.27
C GLY A 82 -4.24 -6.55 11.75
N LEU A 83 -4.39 -5.32 12.25
CA LEU A 83 -4.17 -5.05 13.67
C LEU A 83 -5.29 -5.59 14.56
N THR A 84 -6.52 -5.66 14.05
CA THR A 84 -7.64 -6.31 14.76
C THR A 84 -7.39 -7.82 14.89
N ASP A 85 -6.97 -8.47 13.81
CA ASP A 85 -6.58 -9.88 13.80
C ASP A 85 -5.44 -10.16 14.80
N LEU A 86 -4.39 -9.32 14.80
CA LEU A 86 -3.30 -9.43 15.76
C LEU A 86 -3.77 -9.31 17.22
N ALA A 87 -4.69 -8.37 17.49
CA ALA A 87 -5.25 -8.19 18.83
C ALA A 87 -6.06 -9.41 19.29
N ILE A 88 -6.88 -9.99 18.40
CA ILE A 88 -7.65 -11.21 18.67
C ILE A 88 -6.70 -12.37 19.00
N LYS A 89 -5.72 -12.64 18.13
CA LYS A 89 -4.71 -13.69 18.33
C LYS A 89 -3.94 -13.51 19.64
N SER A 90 -3.58 -12.29 19.99
CA SER A 90 -2.92 -11.95 21.26
C SER A 90 -3.78 -12.30 22.48
N ILE A 91 -5.08 -12.02 22.43
CA ILE A 91 -6.01 -12.33 23.52
C ILE A 91 -6.19 -13.84 23.66
N GLU A 92 -6.42 -14.54 22.55
CA GLU A 92 -6.69 -15.98 22.55
C GLU A 92 -5.47 -16.81 22.97
N ALA A 93 -4.27 -16.44 22.53
CA ALA A 93 -3.03 -17.13 22.89
C ALA A 93 -2.46 -16.68 24.25
N GLY A 94 -2.90 -15.55 24.79
CA GLY A 94 -2.29 -14.91 25.97
C GLY A 94 -0.91 -14.29 25.72
N ASP A 95 -0.50 -14.17 24.45
CA ASP A 95 0.79 -13.63 24.03
C ASP A 95 0.68 -12.11 23.81
N ARG A 96 1.49 -11.33 24.56
CA ARG A 96 1.50 -9.85 24.52
C ARG A 96 2.75 -9.27 23.89
N ASP A 97 3.58 -10.10 23.28
CA ASP A 97 4.75 -9.64 22.54
C ASP A 97 4.36 -9.30 21.10
N PHE A 98 4.44 -8.02 20.74
CA PHE A 98 4.07 -7.51 19.42
C PHE A 98 5.33 -7.28 18.59
N THR A 99 5.77 -8.32 17.89
CA THR A 99 6.93 -8.25 17.00
C THR A 99 6.52 -7.80 15.59
N LEU A 100 7.48 -7.27 14.82
CA LEU A 100 7.27 -6.93 13.41
C LEU A 100 6.72 -8.11 12.63
N ASP A 101 7.27 -9.31 12.81
CA ASP A 101 6.82 -10.52 12.10
C ASP A 101 5.35 -10.83 12.36
N LYS A 102 4.87 -10.67 13.61
CA LYS A 102 3.47 -10.86 13.96
C LYS A 102 2.56 -9.82 13.31
N VAL A 103 3.03 -8.57 13.24
CA VAL A 103 2.33 -7.49 12.52
C VAL A 103 2.23 -7.81 11.04
N LEU A 104 3.35 -8.15 10.38
CA LEU A 104 3.39 -8.47 8.96
C LEU A 104 2.54 -9.70 8.62
N ALA A 105 2.56 -10.74 9.45
CA ALA A 105 1.74 -11.94 9.27
C ALA A 105 0.23 -11.65 9.36
N SER A 106 -0.18 -10.74 10.26
CA SER A 106 -1.59 -10.37 10.41
C SER A 106 -2.05 -9.47 9.26
N LEU A 107 -1.18 -8.58 8.76
CA LEU A 107 -1.43 -7.82 7.53
C LEU A 107 -1.57 -8.74 6.30
N ASP A 108 -0.68 -9.73 6.14
CA ASP A 108 -0.74 -10.72 5.04
C ASP A 108 -2.03 -11.53 5.06
N THR A 109 -2.53 -11.90 6.26
CA THR A 109 -3.82 -12.60 6.43
C THR A 109 -4.99 -11.78 5.89
N ALA A 110 -5.00 -10.47 6.14
CA ALA A 110 -6.06 -9.56 5.69
C ALA A 110 -5.96 -9.19 4.19
N THR A 111 -4.79 -9.36 3.58
CA THR A 111 -4.50 -8.93 2.20
C THR A 111 -3.95 -10.07 1.35
N PRO A 112 -4.76 -11.10 1.02
CA PRO A 112 -4.27 -12.27 0.30
C PRO A 112 -3.68 -11.88 -1.07
N GLY A 113 -2.51 -12.44 -1.38
CA GLY A 113 -1.79 -12.21 -2.64
C GLY A 113 -0.85 -11.00 -2.63
N SER A 114 -1.05 -10.06 -1.71
CA SER A 114 -0.09 -9.00 -1.43
C SER A 114 1.10 -9.52 -0.60
N LYS A 115 2.19 -8.76 -0.55
CA LYS A 115 3.32 -8.98 0.36
C LYS A 115 3.60 -7.74 1.17
N TRP A 116 4.16 -7.93 2.35
CA TRP A 116 4.50 -6.86 3.28
C TRP A 116 5.94 -6.97 3.73
N ASN A 117 6.56 -5.83 3.98
CA ASN A 117 7.86 -5.73 4.65
C ASN A 117 7.86 -4.46 5.52
N GLY A 118 8.83 -4.31 6.39
CA GLY A 118 8.88 -3.23 7.36
C GLY A 118 10.18 -3.18 8.14
N SER A 119 10.21 -2.27 9.11
CA SER A 119 11.33 -2.10 10.03
C SER A 119 10.86 -1.49 11.35
N LEU A 120 11.70 -1.54 12.37
CA LEU A 120 11.48 -0.78 13.59
C LEU A 120 11.55 0.72 13.28
N MET A 121 10.59 1.47 13.82
CA MET A 121 10.61 2.92 13.73
C MET A 121 11.78 3.46 14.54
N LYS A 122 12.50 4.44 13.97
CA LYS A 122 13.57 5.17 14.66
C LYS A 122 13.14 6.61 14.88
N ASN A 123 13.52 7.18 16.02
CA ASN A 123 13.36 8.62 16.27
C ASN A 123 14.41 9.45 15.49
N ASN A 124 14.33 10.78 15.61
CA ASN A 124 15.25 11.70 14.93
C ASN A 124 16.74 11.52 15.32
N ASN A 125 17.02 10.82 16.42
CA ASN A 125 18.37 10.50 16.88
C ASN A 125 18.83 9.10 16.44
N GLY A 126 18.05 8.41 15.60
CA GLY A 126 18.36 7.06 15.11
C GLY A 126 18.13 5.94 16.12
N VAL A 127 17.46 6.21 17.25
CA VAL A 127 17.17 5.23 18.29
C VAL A 127 15.84 4.54 18.00
N ASP A 128 15.83 3.21 18.05
CA ASP A 128 14.62 2.40 17.87
C ASP A 128 13.55 2.77 18.91
N ILE A 129 12.31 2.89 18.43
CA ILE A 129 11.13 3.14 19.25
C ILE A 129 10.45 1.77 19.48
N PRO A 130 10.39 1.28 20.74
CA PRO A 130 9.77 -0.01 21.03
C PRO A 130 8.31 -0.06 20.56
N ASN A 131 7.89 -1.21 20.05
CA ASN A 131 6.52 -1.47 19.58
C ASN A 131 6.01 -0.49 18.51
N SER A 132 6.91 0.16 17.78
CA SER A 132 6.58 1.06 16.67
C SER A 132 7.26 0.55 15.40
N PHE A 133 6.47 0.38 14.34
CA PHE A 133 6.93 -0.25 13.10
C PHE A 133 6.60 0.64 11.90
N PHE A 134 7.54 0.74 10.96
CA PHE A 134 7.22 1.11 9.60
C PHE A 134 6.86 -0.14 8.82
N VAL A 135 5.79 -0.09 8.04
CA VAL A 135 5.34 -1.20 7.19
C VAL A 135 4.98 -0.64 5.82
N TYR A 136 5.22 -1.43 4.78
CA TYR A 136 4.82 -1.12 3.42
C TYR A 136 4.35 -2.38 2.70
N GLN A 137 3.35 -2.20 1.84
CA GLN A 137 2.87 -3.23 0.93
C GLN A 137 3.74 -3.29 -0.31
N ASP A 138 3.82 -4.45 -0.96
CA ASP A 138 4.41 -4.54 -2.29
C ASP A 138 3.63 -3.66 -3.27
N THR A 139 4.34 -2.72 -3.90
CA THR A 139 3.75 -1.78 -4.84
C THR A 139 3.17 -2.53 -6.03
N TYR A 140 1.93 -2.20 -6.39
CA TYR A 140 1.26 -2.68 -7.58
C TYR A 140 1.33 -1.61 -8.67
N VAL A 141 2.00 -1.90 -9.78
CA VAL A 141 2.03 -1.01 -10.94
C VAL A 141 1.04 -1.52 -11.98
N PHE A 142 0.07 -0.69 -12.34
CA PHE A 142 -0.96 -1.05 -13.31
C PHE A 142 -0.34 -1.43 -14.66
N GLY A 143 -0.77 -2.55 -15.23
CA GLY A 143 -0.21 -3.17 -16.43
C GLY A 143 1.07 -3.98 -16.21
N LYS A 144 1.60 -4.04 -14.98
CA LYS A 144 2.78 -4.84 -14.60
C LYS A 144 2.51 -5.81 -13.46
N GLY A 145 1.61 -5.47 -12.55
CA GLY A 145 1.35 -6.23 -11.34
C GLY A 145 2.23 -5.81 -10.16
N TYR A 146 2.37 -6.74 -9.21
CA TYR A 146 3.25 -6.57 -8.05
C TYR A 146 4.72 -6.48 -8.46
N MET A 147 5.44 -5.53 -7.88
CA MET A 147 6.83 -5.23 -8.26
C MET A 147 7.86 -6.07 -7.52
N GLY A 148 7.47 -6.82 -6.48
CA GLY A 148 8.37 -7.64 -5.67
C GLY A 148 9.30 -6.82 -4.76
N ILE A 149 8.98 -5.56 -4.49
CA ILE A 149 9.88 -4.63 -3.77
C ILE A 149 10.11 -5.06 -2.32
N THR A 150 9.15 -5.79 -1.74
CA THR A 150 9.26 -6.34 -0.37
C THR A 150 10.35 -7.40 -0.24
N SER A 151 10.88 -7.93 -1.35
CA SER A 151 11.96 -8.91 -1.36
C SER A 151 13.34 -8.31 -1.64
N VAL A 152 13.40 -7.01 -1.92
CA VAL A 152 14.64 -6.33 -2.32
C VAL A 152 15.46 -5.98 -1.08
N GLU A 153 16.68 -6.50 -1.03
CA GLU A 153 17.66 -6.08 -0.03
C GLU A 153 18.23 -4.70 -0.39
N VAL A 154 18.08 -3.73 0.52
CA VAL A 154 18.66 -2.40 0.34
C VAL A 154 20.17 -2.47 0.64
N PRO A 155 21.05 -2.17 -0.34
CA PRO A 155 22.50 -2.22 -0.09
C PRO A 155 22.92 -1.26 1.02
N GLU A 156 23.81 -1.70 1.92
CA GLU A 156 24.24 -0.94 3.10
C GLU A 156 24.73 0.48 2.78
N LYS A 157 25.36 0.66 1.61
CA LYS A 157 25.88 1.96 1.17
C LYS A 157 24.82 3.05 1.16
N TYR A 158 23.54 2.70 0.94
CA TYR A 158 22.44 3.66 0.93
C TYR A 158 21.96 4.05 2.34
N GLY A 159 22.24 3.24 3.36
CA GLY A 159 21.94 3.57 4.76
C GLY A 159 22.94 4.53 5.41
N LYS A 160 24.08 4.80 4.75
CA LYS A 160 25.19 5.62 5.28
C LYS A 160 25.30 7.01 4.64
N ILE A 161 24.36 7.39 3.75
CA ILE A 161 24.41 8.66 2.99
C ILE A 161 24.01 9.87 3.85
N GLY A 162 23.40 9.65 5.02
CA GLY A 162 22.96 10.70 5.94
C GLY A 162 23.97 11.13 7.01
N ASN A 163 25.22 10.65 6.95
CA ASN A 163 26.30 11.02 7.87
C ASN A 163 27.38 11.84 7.17
#